data_AF-A0A6I2M8Q2-F1
#
_entry.id   AF-A0A6I2M8Q2-F1
#
_cell.length_a   1.000
_cell.length_b   1.000
_cell.length_c   1.000
_cell.angle_alpha   90.00
_cell.angle_beta   90.00
_cell.angle_gamma   90.00
#
_symmetry.space_group_name_H-M   'P 1'
#
loop_
_entity.id
_entity.type
_entity.pdbx_description
1 polymer ?
#
loop_
_entity_poly.entity_id
_entity_poly.type
_entity_poly.pdbx_seq_one_letter_code
_entity_poly.pdbx_strand_id
1 'polypeptide(L)'
;MTRKASVALLLAIAVVPLGACGRDEAREAALALAEAVYPGQLEIHDTHLRKGYHDVTLAMRDDPVTRITFSIDRDPADCLPASACEDRLRRAYVHDTARRDMLKAIDRAFAACGVPVLAQTRATLEPNLPPPVPVVELDLREGNDALARLQPCLENLWSGNAGATWAASLTSMELRILPRPAAGPSAAPRPLTFEARIPATRMQQPAYAIVLPVGAVEADPALLRFRAYPALKRKLDERLSKTARAFAGDHGGHVPELSFATGMRLDPARLDVVRAHVQGCSDYAGEGPCGFDFAISMRYDITTDDVSDLSLHRMVRDRRGSYQLPDLPGR
;
A
#
# COMPACT_ATOMS: atom_id res chain seq x y z
N MET A 1 -63.02 17.77 -48.85
CA MET A 1 -61.71 17.31 -49.35
C MET A 1 -60.61 17.96 -48.53
N THR A 2 -59.76 17.14 -47.89
CA THR A 2 -58.34 17.36 -47.50
C THR A 2 -57.96 18.57 -46.62
N ARG A 3 -57.16 18.48 -45.55
CA ARG A 3 -56.51 17.41 -44.77
C ARG A 3 -56.08 18.08 -43.44
N LYS A 4 -56.28 17.40 -42.32
CA LYS A 4 -55.76 17.75 -40.99
C LYS A 4 -54.24 17.53 -40.96
N ALA A 5 -53.46 18.48 -40.46
CA ALA A 5 -52.06 18.27 -40.12
C ALA A 5 -51.95 18.16 -38.59
N SER A 6 -51.78 16.92 -38.12
CA SER A 6 -51.49 16.60 -36.73
C SER A 6 -50.03 16.91 -36.42
N VAL A 7 -49.79 17.78 -35.46
CA VAL A 7 -48.46 18.04 -34.89
C VAL A 7 -48.15 16.90 -33.93
N ALA A 8 -47.21 16.04 -34.30
CA ALA A 8 -46.70 14.96 -33.47
C ALA A 8 -45.69 15.54 -32.46
N LEU A 9 -46.10 15.60 -31.19
CA LEU A 9 -45.25 15.92 -30.05
C LEU A 9 -44.37 14.69 -29.73
N LEU A 10 -43.13 14.72 -30.18
CA LEU A 10 -42.10 13.74 -29.81
C LEU A 10 -41.65 14.02 -28.36
N LEU A 11 -42.14 13.22 -27.42
CA LEU A 11 -41.57 13.11 -26.08
C LEU A 11 -40.16 12.51 -26.20
N ALA A 12 -39.14 13.35 -26.02
CA ALA A 12 -37.78 12.90 -25.77
C ALA A 12 -37.72 12.27 -24.37
N ILE A 13 -37.63 10.94 -24.33
CA ILE A 13 -37.31 10.18 -23.12
C ILE A 13 -35.85 10.50 -22.78
N ALA A 14 -35.66 11.36 -21.79
CA ALA A 14 -34.37 11.59 -21.17
C ALA A 14 -33.95 10.30 -20.44
N VAL A 15 -32.99 9.57 -21.02
CA VAL A 15 -32.25 8.51 -20.34
C VAL A 15 -31.32 9.22 -19.35
N VAL A 16 -31.80 9.43 -18.12
CA VAL A 16 -30.98 9.90 -17.00
C VAL A 16 -30.09 8.73 -16.56
N PRO A 17 -28.76 8.88 -16.48
CA PRO A 17 -27.90 7.83 -15.96
C PRO A 17 -28.20 7.64 -14.46
N LEU A 18 -28.77 6.48 -14.11
CA LEU A 18 -29.12 6.01 -12.76
C LEU A 18 -27.92 5.86 -11.78
N GLY A 19 -26.77 6.47 -12.07
CA GLY A 19 -25.58 6.42 -11.24
C GLY A 19 -25.40 7.61 -10.28
N ALA A 20 -26.16 8.69 -10.45
CA ALA A 20 -26.00 9.92 -9.67
C ALA A 20 -26.88 9.96 -8.40
N CYS A 21 -28.12 9.46 -8.43
CA CYS A 21 -29.09 9.68 -7.35
C CYS A 21 -28.67 9.11 -5.99
N GLY A 22 -28.12 7.88 -5.93
CA GLY A 22 -27.76 7.28 -4.64
C GLY A 22 -26.51 7.89 -3.98
N ARG A 23 -25.64 8.58 -4.73
CA ARG A 23 -24.40 9.16 -4.16
C ARG A 23 -24.69 10.39 -3.34
N ASP A 24 -25.55 11.27 -3.85
CA ASP A 24 -25.91 12.52 -3.18
C ASP A 24 -26.73 12.22 -1.93
N GLU A 25 -27.68 11.27 -2.00
CA GLU A 25 -28.43 10.77 -0.85
C GLU A 25 -27.51 10.19 0.25
N ALA A 26 -26.53 9.36 -0.13
CA ALA A 26 -25.55 8.83 0.82
C ALA A 26 -24.69 9.93 1.47
N ARG A 27 -24.32 10.96 0.71
CA ARG A 27 -23.58 12.12 1.21
C ARG A 27 -24.41 12.93 2.19
N GLU A 28 -25.67 13.20 1.87
CA GLU A 28 -26.59 13.94 2.75
C GLU A 28 -26.87 13.16 4.04
N ALA A 29 -27.18 11.87 3.94
CA ALA A 29 -27.42 11.01 5.10
C ALA A 29 -26.18 10.92 6.00
N ALA A 30 -24.98 10.74 5.41
CA ALA A 30 -23.73 10.73 6.16
C ALA A 30 -23.48 12.04 6.91
N LEU A 31 -23.69 13.18 6.24
CA LEU A 31 -23.47 14.49 6.82
C LEU A 31 -24.50 14.80 7.91
N ALA A 32 -25.77 14.43 7.70
CA ALA A 32 -26.82 14.57 8.69
C ALA A 32 -26.53 13.74 9.95
N LEU A 33 -26.10 12.48 9.77
CA LEU A 33 -25.68 11.63 10.88
C LEU A 33 -24.44 12.20 11.59
N ALA A 34 -23.44 12.66 10.82
CA ALA A 34 -22.23 13.23 11.37
C ALA A 34 -22.52 14.50 12.19
N GLU A 35 -23.40 15.37 11.72
CA GLU A 35 -23.81 16.57 12.46
C GLU A 35 -24.63 16.21 13.72
N ALA A 36 -25.45 15.16 13.67
CA ALA A 36 -26.17 14.69 14.84
C ALA A 36 -25.26 14.10 15.93
N VAL A 37 -24.19 13.39 15.54
CA VAL A 37 -23.30 12.66 16.47
C VAL A 37 -22.08 13.49 16.88
N TYR A 38 -21.52 14.27 15.97
CA TYR A 38 -20.32 15.09 16.13
C TYR A 38 -20.53 16.52 15.57
N PRO A 39 -21.42 17.33 16.20
CA PRO A 39 -21.83 18.63 15.66
C PRO A 39 -20.66 19.54 15.31
N GLY A 40 -20.65 20.06 14.07
CA GLY A 40 -19.65 21.01 13.59
C GLY A 40 -18.22 20.48 13.46
N GLN A 41 -17.93 19.20 13.73
CA GLN A 41 -16.55 18.68 13.70
C GLN A 41 -16.17 18.10 12.34
N LEU A 42 -17.14 17.54 11.63
CA LEU A 42 -16.92 16.76 10.42
C LEU A 42 -17.54 17.45 9.21
N GLU A 43 -16.90 17.27 8.07
CA GLU A 43 -17.42 17.68 6.78
C GLU A 43 -17.19 16.59 5.75
N ILE A 44 -18.02 16.57 4.72
CA ILE A 44 -17.93 15.55 3.69
C ILE A 44 -16.72 15.81 2.79
N HIS A 45 -15.84 14.81 2.67
CA HIS A 45 -14.67 14.85 1.81
C HIS A 45 -14.91 14.10 0.50
N ASP A 46 -15.37 12.84 0.59
CA ASP A 46 -15.60 12.00 -0.60
C ASP A 46 -16.67 10.94 -0.31
N THR A 47 -17.34 10.49 -1.38
CA THR A 47 -18.30 9.38 -1.34
C THR A 47 -18.16 8.53 -2.60
N HIS A 48 -18.07 7.22 -2.42
CA HIS A 48 -17.97 6.26 -3.52
C HIS A 48 -18.98 5.14 -3.39
N LEU A 49 -19.73 4.88 -4.46
CA LEU A 49 -20.58 3.71 -4.55
C LEU A 49 -19.73 2.46 -4.81
N ARG A 50 -19.89 1.44 -3.95
CA ARG A 50 -19.35 0.09 -4.11
C ARG A 50 -20.47 -0.90 -4.36
N LYS A 51 -20.12 -2.16 -4.63
CA LYS A 51 -21.11 -3.24 -4.81
C LYS A 51 -21.86 -3.49 -3.50
N GLY A 52 -23.02 -2.86 -3.34
CA GLY A 52 -23.95 -3.08 -2.23
C GLY A 52 -23.85 -2.09 -1.05
N TYR A 53 -23.01 -1.06 -1.13
CA TYR A 53 -22.86 -0.04 -0.08
C TYR A 53 -22.16 1.21 -0.61
N HIS A 54 -22.17 2.29 0.16
CA HIS A 54 -21.44 3.53 -0.10
C HIS A 54 -20.28 3.66 0.89
N ASP A 55 -19.06 3.84 0.40
CA ASP A 55 -17.94 4.29 1.23
C ASP A 55 -18.02 5.81 1.34
N VAL A 56 -18.07 6.31 2.58
CA VAL A 56 -18.05 7.75 2.86
C VAL A 56 -16.78 8.08 3.62
N THR A 57 -16.14 9.17 3.20
CA THR A 57 -15.01 9.76 3.89
C THR A 57 -15.36 11.17 4.33
N LEU A 58 -15.26 11.41 5.64
CA LEU A 58 -15.43 12.72 6.25
C LEU A 58 -14.07 13.30 6.60
N ALA A 59 -13.86 14.59 6.36
CA ALA A 59 -12.75 15.36 6.89
C ALA A 59 -13.11 15.99 8.22
N MET A 60 -12.12 16.14 9.10
CA MET A 60 -12.27 16.91 10.34
C MET A 60 -11.85 18.35 10.04
N ARG A 61 -12.74 19.33 10.32
CA ARG A 61 -12.64 20.71 9.78
C ARG A 61 -11.33 21.43 10.12
N ASP A 62 -10.78 21.20 11.31
CA ASP A 62 -9.54 21.86 11.78
C ASP A 62 -8.34 20.91 11.80
N ASP A 63 -8.42 19.80 11.07
CA ASP A 63 -7.39 18.77 11.08
C ASP A 63 -7.03 18.30 9.66
N PRO A 64 -5.87 18.72 9.13
CA PRO A 64 -5.47 18.40 7.77
C PRO A 64 -5.04 16.94 7.57
N VAL A 65 -4.85 16.15 8.63
CA VAL A 65 -4.37 14.75 8.55
C VAL A 65 -5.48 13.73 8.77
N THR A 66 -6.63 14.13 9.31
CA THR A 66 -7.65 13.20 9.79
C THR A 66 -8.78 13.05 8.80
N ARG A 67 -9.05 11.80 8.42
CA ARG A 67 -10.25 11.44 7.69
C ARG A 67 -10.92 10.28 8.39
N ILE A 68 -12.24 10.37 8.53
CA ILE A 68 -13.09 9.33 9.11
C ILE A 68 -13.75 8.59 7.96
N THR A 69 -13.40 7.32 7.77
CA THR A 69 -13.99 6.51 6.69
C THR A 69 -14.90 5.44 7.26
N PHE A 70 -16.16 5.42 6.81
CA PHE A 70 -17.13 4.39 7.18
C PHE A 70 -18.03 4.05 5.99
N SER A 71 -18.66 2.88 6.05
CA SER A 71 -19.58 2.42 5.00
C SER A 71 -21.03 2.63 5.44
N ILE A 72 -21.86 3.09 4.49
CA ILE A 72 -23.31 3.20 4.58
C ILE A 72 -23.91 2.09 3.72
N ASP A 73 -24.96 1.43 4.17
CA ASP A 73 -25.62 0.40 3.39
C ASP A 73 -26.22 0.97 2.08
N ARG A 74 -26.72 0.10 1.21
CA ARG A 74 -27.20 0.52 -0.12
C ARG A 74 -28.34 1.53 -0.06
N ASP A 75 -29.18 1.47 0.97
CA ASP A 75 -30.23 2.45 1.22
C ASP A 75 -29.72 3.50 2.23
N PRO A 76 -29.42 4.74 1.80
CA PRO A 76 -28.96 5.79 2.70
C PRO A 76 -29.97 6.16 3.78
N ALA A 77 -31.27 5.90 3.58
CA ALA A 77 -32.33 6.26 4.52
C ALA A 77 -32.20 5.52 5.85
N ASP A 78 -31.53 4.36 5.88
CA ASP A 78 -31.26 3.58 7.09
C ASP A 78 -30.13 4.19 7.95
N CYS A 79 -29.41 5.19 7.43
CA CYS A 79 -28.31 5.84 8.14
C CYS A 79 -28.80 6.95 9.08
N LEU A 80 -29.35 6.54 10.21
CA LEU A 80 -29.97 7.43 11.21
C LEU A 80 -29.26 7.34 12.57
N PRO A 81 -29.51 8.29 13.49
CA PRO A 81 -29.09 8.15 14.87
C PRO A 81 -29.64 6.87 15.53
N ALA A 82 -28.90 6.29 16.48
CA ALA A 82 -29.16 5.02 17.15
C ALA A 82 -29.31 3.80 16.20
N SER A 83 -28.72 3.88 15.00
CA SER A 83 -28.70 2.78 14.03
C SER A 83 -27.33 2.08 13.97
N ALA A 84 -27.28 0.94 13.27
CA ALA A 84 -26.00 0.29 12.93
C ALA A 84 -25.06 1.20 12.10
N CYS A 85 -25.61 2.19 11.38
CA CYS A 85 -24.81 3.19 10.68
C CYS A 85 -24.06 4.10 11.65
N GLU A 86 -24.72 4.55 12.72
CA GLU A 86 -24.08 5.32 13.80
C GLU A 86 -22.95 4.53 14.46
N ASP A 87 -23.18 3.25 14.75
CA ASP A 87 -22.15 2.39 15.34
C ASP A 87 -20.92 2.26 14.43
N ARG A 88 -21.11 2.16 13.11
CA ARG A 88 -20.02 2.18 12.13
C ARG A 88 -19.27 3.51 12.14
N LEU A 89 -19.99 4.64 12.16
CA LEU A 89 -19.39 5.98 12.26
C LEU A 89 -18.59 6.15 13.55
N ARG A 90 -19.13 5.76 14.71
CA ARG A 90 -18.44 5.87 16.01
C ARG A 90 -17.17 5.03 16.07
N ARG A 91 -17.23 3.80 15.57
CA ARG A 91 -16.04 2.94 15.46
C ARG A 91 -14.98 3.56 14.53
N ALA A 92 -15.40 4.06 13.37
CA ALA A 92 -14.50 4.76 12.46
C ALA A 92 -13.89 6.00 13.12
N TYR A 93 -14.68 6.79 13.85
CA TYR A 93 -14.19 7.97 14.55
C TYR A 93 -13.11 7.63 15.57
N VAL A 94 -13.36 6.67 16.47
CA VAL A 94 -12.37 6.24 17.47
C VAL A 94 -11.11 5.70 16.78
N HIS A 95 -11.29 4.89 15.76
CA HIS A 95 -10.17 4.29 15.02
C HIS A 95 -9.31 5.36 14.32
N ASP A 96 -9.94 6.23 13.52
CA ASP A 96 -9.22 7.17 12.68
C ASP A 96 -8.65 8.35 13.48
N THR A 97 -9.21 8.66 14.65
CA THR A 97 -8.58 9.61 15.60
C THR A 97 -7.36 9.02 16.29
N ALA A 98 -7.36 7.73 16.65
CA ALA A 98 -6.15 7.06 17.13
C ALA A 98 -5.04 7.02 16.06
N ARG A 99 -5.42 6.75 14.80
CA ARG A 99 -4.51 6.82 13.64
C ARG A 99 -3.95 8.22 13.41
N ARG A 100 -4.78 9.26 13.54
CA ARG A 100 -4.35 10.66 13.53
C ARG A 100 -3.28 10.92 14.59
N ASP A 101 -3.53 10.51 15.82
CA ASP A 101 -2.62 10.80 16.95
C ASP A 101 -1.26 10.13 16.74
N MET A 102 -1.26 8.89 16.25
CA MET A 102 -0.04 8.19 15.81
C MET A 102 0.69 8.98 14.71
N LEU A 103 0.01 9.39 13.64
CA LEU A 103 0.64 10.12 12.54
C LEU A 103 1.22 11.46 12.97
N LYS A 104 0.51 12.22 13.81
CA LYS A 104 1.02 13.49 14.35
C LYS A 104 2.23 13.28 15.25
N ALA A 105 2.25 12.21 16.04
CA ALA A 105 3.39 11.85 16.86
C ALA A 105 4.62 11.51 16.01
N ILE A 106 4.43 10.69 14.96
CA ILE A 106 5.49 10.34 14.01
C ILE A 106 5.98 11.60 13.29
N ASP A 107 5.10 12.37 12.67
CA ASP A 107 5.46 13.59 11.93
C ASP A 107 6.28 14.56 12.79
N ARG A 108 5.86 14.80 14.04
CA ARG A 108 6.59 15.64 14.98
C ARG A 108 7.96 15.09 15.34
N ALA A 109 8.05 13.81 15.71
CA ALA A 109 9.31 13.19 16.14
C ALA A 109 10.33 13.13 14.99
N PHE A 110 9.86 12.83 13.79
CA PHE A 110 10.66 12.73 12.58
C PHE A 110 11.09 14.11 12.03
N ALA A 111 10.22 15.12 12.12
CA ALA A 111 10.60 16.49 11.82
C ALA A 111 11.70 17.01 12.77
N ALA A 112 11.61 16.70 14.07
CA ALA A 112 12.56 17.16 15.08
C ALA A 112 13.99 16.61 14.88
N CYS A 113 14.13 15.40 14.32
CA CYS A 113 15.43 14.80 14.00
C CYS A 113 15.91 15.07 12.55
N GLY A 114 15.18 15.87 11.77
CA GLY A 114 15.57 16.22 10.39
C GLY A 114 15.30 15.15 9.33
N VAL A 115 14.37 14.22 9.58
CA VAL A 115 13.94 13.17 8.63
C VAL A 115 12.44 13.34 8.36
N PRO A 116 12.00 14.32 7.54
CA PRO A 116 10.57 14.63 7.40
C PRO A 116 9.79 13.46 6.80
N VAL A 117 8.56 13.25 7.30
CA VAL A 117 7.60 12.31 6.73
C VAL A 117 6.99 12.95 5.47
N LEU A 118 7.12 12.29 4.34
CA LEU A 118 6.69 12.80 3.04
C LEU A 118 5.23 12.48 2.71
N ALA A 119 4.78 11.32 3.18
CA ALA A 119 3.48 10.77 2.88
C ALA A 119 3.16 9.66 3.87
N GLN A 120 1.91 9.18 3.83
CA GLN A 120 1.53 7.91 4.41
C GLN A 120 1.04 6.97 3.30
N THR A 121 1.35 5.69 3.46
CA THR A 121 0.71 4.63 2.67
C THR A 121 -0.09 3.73 3.60
N ARG A 122 -0.94 2.86 3.05
CA ARG A 122 -1.60 1.81 3.83
C ARG A 122 -0.71 0.58 3.81
N ALA A 123 -0.46 -0.03 4.97
CA ALA A 123 0.24 -1.32 4.97
C ALA A 123 -0.63 -2.36 4.25
N THR A 124 0.00 -3.39 3.71
CA THR A 124 -0.68 -4.48 2.99
C THR A 124 -0.66 -5.79 3.79
N LEU A 125 -0.12 -5.77 5.01
CA LEU A 125 0.28 -6.97 5.73
C LEU A 125 -0.69 -7.43 6.82
N GLU A 126 -1.70 -6.62 7.19
CA GLU A 126 -2.67 -7.03 8.20
C GLU A 126 -4.10 -7.06 7.66
N PRO A 127 -4.86 -8.16 7.92
CA PRO A 127 -6.23 -8.31 7.44
C PRO A 127 -7.21 -7.37 8.16
N ASN A 128 -6.86 -6.88 9.35
CA ASN A 128 -7.66 -5.95 10.13
C ASN A 128 -6.93 -4.62 10.28
N LEU A 129 -7.14 -3.76 9.29
CA LEU A 129 -6.87 -2.31 9.33
C LEU A 129 -5.41 -1.95 9.69
N PRO A 130 -4.48 -2.13 8.73
CA PRO A 130 -3.07 -1.92 8.99
C PRO A 130 -2.77 -0.47 9.38
N PRO A 131 -1.83 -0.25 10.33
CA PRO A 131 -1.41 1.08 10.71
C PRO A 131 -0.93 1.89 9.50
N PRO A 132 -0.99 3.24 9.56
CA PRO A 132 -0.37 4.07 8.55
C PRO A 132 1.12 3.70 8.44
N VAL A 133 1.58 3.53 7.20
CA VAL A 133 3.00 3.32 6.90
C VAL A 133 3.58 4.67 6.51
N PRO A 134 4.23 5.40 7.44
CA PRO A 134 4.91 6.64 7.11
C PRO A 134 5.97 6.39 6.05
N VAL A 135 6.13 7.35 5.15
CA VAL A 135 7.14 7.32 4.11
C VAL A 135 8.13 8.43 4.37
N VAL A 136 9.39 8.06 4.54
CA VAL A 136 10.51 8.99 4.76
C VAL A 136 11.49 8.94 3.61
N GLU A 137 12.34 9.95 3.53
CA GLU A 137 13.46 9.98 2.58
C GLU A 137 14.78 9.84 3.33
N LEU A 138 15.62 8.89 2.91
CA LEU A 138 16.96 8.68 3.45
C LEU A 138 17.98 8.54 2.31
N ASP A 139 19.20 9.00 2.56
CA ASP A 139 20.30 8.82 1.61
C ASP A 139 20.95 7.45 1.79
N LEU A 140 20.33 6.43 1.22
CA LEU A 140 20.79 5.05 1.35
C LEU A 140 22.14 4.76 0.65
N ARG A 141 22.76 5.75 -0.03
CA ARG A 141 24.13 5.65 -0.55
C ARG A 141 25.17 5.66 0.57
N GLU A 142 24.82 6.25 1.72
CA GLU A 142 25.63 6.22 2.95
C GLU A 142 25.55 4.83 3.65
N GLY A 143 24.84 3.86 3.06
CA GLY A 143 24.76 2.50 3.57
C GLY A 143 24.05 2.44 4.92
N ASN A 144 24.68 1.76 5.89
CA ASN A 144 24.11 1.54 7.22
C ASN A 144 23.99 2.84 8.03
N ASP A 145 24.83 3.84 7.75
CA ASP A 145 24.84 5.13 8.46
C ASP A 145 23.53 5.91 8.22
N ALA A 146 22.90 5.73 7.05
CA ALA A 146 21.63 6.34 6.74
C ALA A 146 20.50 5.88 7.66
N LEU A 147 20.51 4.61 8.08
CA LEU A 147 19.51 4.04 8.99
C LEU A 147 19.75 4.48 10.44
N ALA A 148 21.01 4.67 10.84
CA ALA A 148 21.34 5.20 12.17
C ALA A 148 20.73 6.58 12.41
N ARG A 149 20.48 7.37 11.35
CA ARG A 149 19.77 8.66 11.45
C ARG A 149 18.33 8.55 11.93
N LEU A 150 17.72 7.37 11.86
CA LEU A 150 16.38 7.13 12.38
C LEU A 150 16.35 7.01 13.90
N GLN A 151 17.47 6.65 14.53
CA GLN A 151 17.53 6.40 15.97
C GLN A 151 17.00 7.58 16.82
N PRO A 152 17.50 8.82 16.67
CA PRO A 152 16.97 9.95 17.45
C PRO A 152 15.49 10.22 17.17
N CYS A 153 14.99 9.91 15.96
CA CYS A 153 13.58 10.05 15.62
C CYS A 153 12.72 9.03 16.39
N LEU A 154 13.17 7.77 16.43
CA LEU A 154 12.49 6.68 17.11
C LEU A 154 12.55 6.86 18.64
N GLU A 155 13.68 7.29 19.18
CA GLU A 155 13.82 7.65 20.60
C GLU A 155 12.83 8.75 21.00
N ASN A 156 12.74 9.82 20.20
CA ASN A 156 11.79 10.91 20.44
C ASN A 156 10.34 10.45 20.29
N LEU A 157 10.04 9.59 19.32
CA LEU A 157 8.71 9.03 19.11
C LEU A 157 8.27 8.24 20.33
N TRP A 158 9.08 7.28 20.78
CA TRP A 158 8.68 6.38 21.86
C TRP A 158 8.73 7.04 23.23
N SER A 159 9.76 7.84 23.52
CA SER A 159 9.87 8.52 24.82
C SER A 159 8.79 9.60 24.98
N GLY A 160 8.49 10.36 23.92
CA GLY A 160 7.48 11.42 23.93
C GLY A 160 6.02 10.92 23.92
N ASN A 161 5.81 9.62 23.71
CA ASN A 161 4.48 9.01 23.60
C ASN A 161 4.34 7.76 24.49
N ALA A 162 5.12 7.68 25.57
CA ALA A 162 4.97 6.63 26.57
C ALA A 162 3.53 6.65 27.13
N GLY A 163 2.84 5.52 27.02
CA GLY A 163 1.44 5.38 27.48
C GLY A 163 0.38 5.90 26.50
N ALA A 164 0.75 6.30 25.28
CA ALA A 164 -0.24 6.64 24.27
C ALA A 164 -1.11 5.42 23.92
N THR A 165 -2.43 5.62 23.86
CA THR A 165 -3.40 4.54 23.61
C THR A 165 -3.17 3.85 22.26
N TRP A 166 -2.79 4.61 21.23
CA TRP A 166 -2.46 4.06 19.91
C TRP A 166 -1.21 3.16 19.95
N ALA A 167 -0.24 3.44 20.82
CA ALA A 167 0.97 2.64 20.93
C ALA A 167 0.68 1.26 21.57
N ALA A 168 -0.26 1.21 22.52
CA ALA A 168 -0.68 -0.03 23.17
C ALA A 168 -1.37 -1.02 22.22
N SER A 169 -1.96 -0.53 21.12
CA SER A 169 -2.60 -1.37 20.10
C SER A 169 -1.66 -1.90 19.02
N LEU A 170 -0.38 -1.49 19.01
CA LEU A 170 0.59 -1.87 17.99
C LEU A 170 1.57 -2.91 18.51
N THR A 171 1.91 -3.87 17.65
CA THR A 171 3.02 -4.81 17.88
C THR A 171 4.28 -4.40 17.13
N SER A 172 4.09 -3.74 15.98
CA SER A 172 5.17 -3.25 15.13
C SER A 172 4.73 -2.02 14.33
N MET A 173 5.73 -1.32 13.78
CA MET A 173 5.57 -0.21 12.87
C MET A 173 6.38 -0.48 11.61
N GLU A 174 5.73 -0.48 10.45
CA GLU A 174 6.42 -0.47 9.16
C GLU A 174 6.75 0.99 8.79
N LEU A 175 8.01 1.25 8.49
CA LEU A 175 8.49 2.50 7.92
C LEU A 175 8.89 2.25 6.47
N ARG A 176 8.35 3.04 5.55
CA ARG A 176 8.74 3.00 4.15
C ARG A 176 9.80 4.05 3.88
N ILE A 177 10.86 3.65 3.18
CA ILE A 177 12.03 4.48 2.92
C ILE A 177 12.16 4.64 1.41
N LEU A 178 12.08 5.90 0.98
CA LEU A 178 12.46 6.31 -0.36
C LEU A 178 13.93 6.73 -0.36
N PRO A 179 14.74 6.26 -1.32
CA PRO A 179 16.05 6.84 -1.55
C PRO A 179 15.94 8.32 -1.88
N ARG A 180 16.82 9.12 -1.30
CA ARG A 180 17.03 10.50 -1.72
C ARG A 180 17.49 10.54 -3.18
N PRO A 181 16.93 11.42 -4.03
CA PRO A 181 17.42 11.62 -5.39
C PRO A 181 18.89 12.07 -5.39
N ALA A 182 19.69 11.58 -6.35
CA ALA A 182 21.10 11.95 -6.45
C ALA A 182 21.33 13.45 -6.74
N ALA A 183 20.36 14.10 -7.39
CA ALA A 183 20.34 15.53 -7.67
C ALA A 183 18.99 16.12 -7.25
N GLY A 184 19.06 17.24 -6.52
CA GLY A 184 17.89 17.97 -6.04
C GLY A 184 17.90 18.17 -4.53
N PRO A 185 17.21 19.23 -4.03
CA PRO A 185 17.08 19.43 -2.60
C PRO A 185 16.24 18.32 -1.98
N SER A 186 16.54 17.99 -0.72
CA SER A 186 15.61 17.23 0.13
C SER A 186 14.22 17.84 0.02
N ALA A 187 13.18 17.01 0.02
CA ALA A 187 11.84 17.54 0.19
C ALA A 187 11.82 18.39 1.46
N ALA A 188 11.43 19.65 1.32
CA ALA A 188 11.30 20.55 2.47
C ALA A 188 10.27 19.94 3.44
N PRO A 189 10.50 20.01 4.75
CA PRO A 189 9.50 19.63 5.73
C PRO A 189 8.22 20.41 5.42
N ARG A 190 7.15 19.69 5.12
CA ARG A 190 5.81 20.24 5.04
C ARG A 190 4.99 19.49 6.08
N PRO A 191 4.05 20.16 6.76
CA PRO A 191 3.12 19.44 7.62
C PRO A 191 2.51 18.29 6.83
N LEU A 192 2.53 17.09 7.41
CA LEU A 192 1.84 15.96 6.80
C LEU A 192 0.37 16.35 6.63
N THR A 193 -0.21 16.01 5.49
CA THR A 193 -1.65 16.12 5.25
C THR A 193 -2.19 14.76 4.84
N PHE A 194 -3.51 14.58 4.89
CA PHE A 194 -4.13 13.37 4.41
C PHE A 194 -3.88 13.15 2.90
N GLU A 195 -3.86 14.24 2.12
CA GLU A 195 -3.60 14.24 0.69
C GLU A 195 -2.12 14.11 0.33
N ALA A 196 -1.22 14.09 1.32
CA ALA A 196 0.20 13.93 1.10
C ALA A 196 0.47 12.59 0.39
N ARG A 197 0.78 12.68 -0.90
CA ARG A 197 1.06 11.54 -1.76
C ARG A 197 2.48 11.62 -2.29
N ILE A 198 3.07 10.44 -2.46
CA ILE A 198 4.34 10.30 -3.15
C ILE A 198 4.09 10.62 -4.62
N PRO A 199 4.87 11.53 -5.25
CA PRO A 199 4.72 11.83 -6.66
C PRO A 199 4.84 10.56 -7.51
N ALA A 200 4.02 10.46 -8.56
CA ALA A 200 4.00 9.28 -9.45
C ALA A 200 5.37 8.94 -10.04
N THR A 201 6.22 9.96 -10.26
CA THR A 201 7.61 9.78 -10.72
C THR A 201 8.48 9.06 -9.70
N ARG A 202 8.28 9.32 -8.39
CA ARG A 202 8.99 8.64 -7.29
C ARG A 202 8.46 7.22 -7.09
N MET A 203 7.20 6.93 -7.43
CA MET A 203 6.65 5.57 -7.38
C MET A 203 7.25 4.60 -8.41
N GLN A 204 8.07 5.08 -9.35
CA GLN A 204 8.82 4.21 -10.27
C GLN A 204 10.23 3.88 -9.77
N GLN A 205 10.63 4.47 -8.64
CA GLN A 205 11.96 4.27 -8.06
C GLN A 205 11.97 3.08 -7.08
N PRO A 206 13.16 2.49 -6.81
CA PRO A 206 13.33 1.57 -5.70
C PRO A 206 12.79 2.17 -4.41
N ALA A 207 12.10 1.35 -3.63
CA ALA A 207 11.63 1.72 -2.32
C ALA A 207 11.86 0.55 -1.37
N TYR A 208 12.09 0.89 -0.12
CA TYR A 208 12.51 -0.03 0.91
C TYR A 208 11.55 0.06 2.08
N ALA A 209 11.52 -0.97 2.91
CA ALA A 209 10.77 -0.96 4.14
C ALA A 209 11.57 -1.60 5.26
N ILE A 210 11.36 -1.11 6.48
CA ILE A 210 11.80 -1.77 7.71
C ILE A 210 10.58 -1.92 8.61
N VAL A 211 10.42 -3.09 9.21
CA VAL A 211 9.40 -3.35 10.22
C VAL A 211 10.08 -3.38 11.58
N LEU A 212 9.68 -2.47 12.44
CA LEU A 212 10.28 -2.26 13.75
C LEU A 212 9.29 -2.71 14.83
N PRO A 213 9.70 -3.50 15.84
CA PRO A 213 8.84 -3.74 16.99
C PRO A 213 8.57 -2.42 17.73
N VAL A 214 7.41 -2.31 18.39
CA VAL A 214 7.09 -1.11 19.18
C VAL A 214 8.15 -0.89 20.26
N GLY A 215 8.59 0.37 20.40
CA GLY A 215 9.66 0.75 21.33
C GLY A 215 11.08 0.54 20.78
N ALA A 216 11.25 -0.06 19.60
CA ALA A 216 12.56 -0.16 18.98
C ALA A 216 13.11 1.22 18.62
N VAL A 217 14.33 1.50 19.09
CA VAL A 217 15.06 2.74 18.82
C VAL A 217 16.14 2.57 17.77
N GLU A 218 16.52 1.34 17.44
CA GLU A 218 17.54 1.05 16.43
C GLU A 218 16.90 0.42 15.18
N ALA A 219 17.39 0.84 14.01
CA ALA A 219 16.98 0.33 12.71
C ALA A 219 18.05 -0.61 12.15
N ASP A 220 17.94 -1.91 12.43
CA ASP A 220 18.89 -2.92 11.95
C ASP A 220 18.87 -3.02 10.41
N PRO A 221 20.00 -2.77 9.71
CA PRO A 221 20.11 -2.93 8.26
C PRO A 221 19.76 -4.33 7.75
N ALA A 222 19.85 -5.37 8.57
CA ALA A 222 19.45 -6.73 8.23
C ALA A 222 17.93 -6.90 8.15
N LEU A 223 17.15 -5.95 8.66
CA LEU A 223 15.68 -5.91 8.57
C LEU A 223 15.18 -5.10 7.37
N LEU A 224 16.08 -4.42 6.65
CA LEU A 224 15.72 -3.67 5.45
C LEU A 224 15.26 -4.64 4.35
N ARG A 225 14.10 -4.37 3.75
CA ARG A 225 13.52 -5.17 2.68
C ARG A 225 13.24 -4.32 1.46
N PHE A 226 13.40 -4.91 0.27
CA PHE A 226 12.93 -4.31 -0.96
C PHE A 226 11.39 -4.31 -0.98
N ARG A 227 10.79 -3.14 -1.16
CA ARG A 227 9.35 -2.95 -1.22
C ARG A 227 9.03 -2.01 -2.38
N ALA A 228 9.04 -2.52 -3.59
CA ALA A 228 8.65 -1.74 -4.77
C ALA A 228 7.20 -1.26 -4.69
N TYR A 229 6.91 -0.12 -5.32
CA TYR A 229 5.54 0.30 -5.62
C TYR A 229 4.98 -0.54 -6.78
N PRO A 230 3.63 -0.61 -6.96
CA PRO A 230 3.01 -1.47 -7.96
C PRO A 230 3.55 -1.30 -9.38
N ALA A 231 3.84 -0.07 -9.81
CA ALA A 231 4.36 0.19 -11.16
C ALA A 231 5.74 -0.44 -11.40
N LEU A 232 6.69 -0.22 -10.47
CA LEU A 232 8.03 -0.83 -10.54
C LEU A 232 7.96 -2.34 -10.34
N LYS A 233 7.14 -2.81 -9.39
CA LYS A 233 6.94 -4.25 -9.13
C LYS A 233 6.48 -4.99 -10.38
N ARG A 234 5.50 -4.43 -11.11
CA ARG A 234 5.01 -5.00 -12.37
C ARG A 234 6.12 -5.08 -13.42
N LYS A 235 6.89 -4.00 -13.63
CA LYS A 235 8.03 -4.00 -14.56
C LYS A 235 9.04 -5.09 -14.21
N LEU A 236 9.38 -5.21 -12.93
CA LEU A 236 10.32 -6.20 -12.42
C LEU A 236 9.81 -7.63 -12.62
N ASP A 237 8.54 -7.90 -12.30
CA ASP A 237 7.94 -9.22 -12.51
C ASP A 237 7.92 -9.59 -13.99
N GLU A 238 7.52 -8.67 -14.87
CA GLU A 238 7.52 -8.88 -16.32
C GLU A 238 8.92 -9.21 -16.84
N ARG A 239 9.93 -8.46 -16.39
CA ARG A 239 11.34 -8.66 -16.78
C ARG A 239 11.85 -10.02 -16.32
N LEU A 240 11.70 -10.34 -15.03
CA LEU A 240 12.16 -11.60 -14.45
C LEU A 240 11.44 -12.80 -15.05
N SER A 241 10.11 -12.75 -15.17
CA SER A 241 9.32 -13.85 -15.76
C SER A 241 9.60 -14.04 -17.25
N LYS A 242 9.89 -12.96 -18.01
CA LYS A 242 10.33 -13.08 -19.40
C LYS A 242 11.70 -13.78 -19.50
N THR A 243 12.67 -13.37 -18.68
CA THR A 243 14.00 -13.99 -18.69
C THR A 243 13.94 -15.45 -18.20
N ALA A 244 13.17 -15.73 -17.16
CA ALA A 244 12.96 -17.08 -16.63
C ALA A 244 12.30 -18.00 -17.66
N ARG A 245 11.34 -17.50 -18.46
CA ARG A 245 10.73 -18.26 -19.57
C ARG A 245 11.74 -18.68 -20.62
N ALA A 246 12.59 -17.75 -21.07
CA ALA A 246 13.63 -18.04 -22.04
C ALA A 246 14.61 -19.09 -21.49
N PHE A 247 15.09 -18.88 -20.27
CA PHE A 247 16.01 -19.81 -19.62
C PHE A 247 15.39 -21.20 -19.39
N ALA A 248 14.13 -21.27 -18.95
CA ALA A 248 13.43 -22.54 -18.75
C ALA A 248 13.29 -23.33 -20.05
N GLY A 249 12.94 -22.67 -21.16
CA GLY A 249 12.81 -23.30 -22.48
C GLY A 249 14.08 -23.99 -22.93
N ASP A 250 15.24 -23.39 -22.67
CA ASP A 250 16.55 -23.97 -22.96
C ASP A 250 16.92 -25.15 -22.04
N HIS A 251 16.17 -25.37 -20.95
CA HIS A 251 16.46 -26.36 -19.91
C HIS A 251 15.34 -27.39 -19.68
N GLY A 252 14.44 -27.57 -20.67
CA GLY A 252 13.40 -28.61 -20.65
C GLY A 252 12.28 -28.33 -19.64
N GLY A 253 11.77 -27.10 -19.65
CA GLY A 253 10.63 -26.69 -18.87
C GLY A 253 10.00 -25.40 -19.38
N HIS A 254 8.93 -24.97 -18.73
CA HIS A 254 8.23 -23.74 -19.04
C HIS A 254 7.91 -22.95 -17.77
N VAL A 255 7.82 -21.62 -17.91
CA VAL A 255 7.33 -20.74 -16.84
C VAL A 255 5.97 -20.20 -17.28
N PRO A 256 4.89 -20.37 -16.49
CA PRO A 256 3.57 -19.85 -16.83
C PRO A 256 3.57 -18.34 -17.06
N GLU A 257 2.68 -17.86 -17.92
CA GLU A 257 2.57 -16.44 -18.27
C GLU A 257 2.27 -15.55 -17.05
N LEU A 258 1.48 -16.06 -16.10
CA LEU A 258 1.13 -15.39 -14.85
C LEU A 258 2.08 -15.76 -13.68
N SER A 259 3.33 -16.09 -13.96
CA SER A 259 4.34 -16.29 -12.91
C SER A 259 4.90 -14.94 -12.43
N PHE A 260 5.16 -14.83 -11.13
CA PHE A 260 5.67 -13.62 -10.48
C PHE A 260 6.94 -13.94 -9.71
N ALA A 261 7.79 -12.92 -9.50
CA ALA A 261 8.95 -13.06 -8.65
C ALA A 261 8.53 -13.28 -7.18
N THR A 262 9.11 -14.30 -6.55
CA THR A 262 8.86 -14.71 -5.16
C THR A 262 10.15 -14.72 -4.37
N GLY A 263 10.03 -14.69 -3.03
CA GLY A 263 11.18 -14.78 -2.13
C GLY A 263 12.18 -13.62 -2.25
N MET A 264 11.77 -12.45 -2.76
CA MET A 264 12.69 -11.35 -3.04
C MET A 264 13.55 -10.95 -1.82
N ARG A 265 14.86 -10.87 -2.03
CA ARG A 265 15.87 -10.39 -1.07
C ARG A 265 16.67 -9.25 -1.68
N LEU A 266 17.14 -8.33 -0.84
CA LEU A 266 18.14 -7.36 -1.26
C LEU A 266 19.51 -8.03 -1.29
N ASP A 267 20.34 -7.67 -2.27
CA ASP A 267 21.73 -8.11 -2.27
C ASP A 267 22.45 -7.59 -1.00
N PRO A 268 23.33 -8.41 -0.37
CA PRO A 268 24.03 -8.00 0.84
C PRO A 268 24.83 -6.71 0.65
N ALA A 269 25.45 -6.52 -0.52
CA ALA A 269 26.36 -5.41 -0.77
C ALA A 269 25.71 -4.24 -1.51
N ARG A 270 24.58 -4.46 -2.19
CA ARG A 270 23.95 -3.47 -3.08
C ARG A 270 22.44 -3.37 -2.87
N LEU A 271 21.96 -2.16 -2.61
CA LEU A 271 20.52 -1.90 -2.40
C LEU A 271 19.73 -1.81 -3.70
N ASP A 272 20.40 -1.54 -4.82
CA ASP A 272 19.81 -1.49 -6.16
C ASP A 272 19.83 -2.85 -6.87
N VAL A 273 20.27 -3.90 -6.17
CA VAL A 273 20.27 -5.28 -6.66
C VAL A 273 19.33 -6.10 -5.80
N VAL A 274 18.45 -6.84 -6.47
CA VAL A 274 17.53 -7.78 -5.83
C VAL A 274 17.77 -9.19 -6.34
N ARG A 275 17.50 -10.16 -5.48
CA ARG A 275 17.53 -11.58 -5.82
C ARG A 275 16.14 -12.14 -5.65
N ALA A 276 15.71 -12.99 -6.56
CA ALA A 276 14.36 -13.54 -6.55
C ALA A 276 14.32 -14.94 -7.15
N HIS A 277 13.21 -15.62 -6.88
CA HIS A 277 12.84 -16.88 -7.51
C HIS A 277 11.67 -16.67 -8.46
N VAL A 278 11.75 -17.26 -9.66
CA VAL A 278 10.58 -17.43 -10.55
C VAL A 278 10.31 -18.92 -10.68
N GLN A 279 9.06 -19.31 -10.41
CA GLN A 279 8.67 -20.72 -10.41
C GLN A 279 8.19 -21.16 -11.80
N GLY A 280 8.46 -22.43 -12.14
CA GLY A 280 8.08 -23.03 -13.42
C GLY A 280 7.87 -24.54 -13.32
N CYS A 281 7.53 -25.13 -14.46
CA CYS A 281 7.12 -26.52 -14.61
C CYS A 281 8.01 -27.26 -15.59
N SER A 282 8.58 -28.38 -15.16
CA SER A 282 9.39 -29.23 -16.04
C SER A 282 8.49 -29.92 -17.06
N ASP A 283 9.05 -30.18 -18.25
CA ASP A 283 8.32 -30.92 -19.30
C ASP A 283 8.19 -32.41 -18.98
N TYR A 284 8.88 -32.88 -17.95
CA TYR A 284 8.96 -34.29 -17.52
C TYR A 284 7.93 -34.66 -16.43
N ALA A 285 7.27 -33.67 -15.82
CA ALA A 285 6.15 -33.91 -14.91
C ALA A 285 4.91 -34.23 -15.75
N GLY A 286 4.46 -35.50 -15.72
CA GLY A 286 3.45 -36.08 -16.61
C GLY A 286 2.12 -35.32 -16.72
N GLU A 287 1.27 -35.80 -17.64
CA GLU A 287 -0.02 -35.20 -18.01
C GLU A 287 -0.84 -34.72 -16.80
N GLY A 288 -0.93 -33.39 -16.61
CA GLY A 288 -1.63 -32.76 -15.50
C GLY A 288 -1.36 -31.24 -15.42
N PRO A 289 -2.09 -30.51 -14.56
CA PRO A 289 -1.87 -29.07 -14.39
C PRO A 289 -0.50 -28.77 -13.76
N CYS A 290 0.13 -27.68 -14.21
CA CYS A 290 1.47 -27.24 -13.79
C CYS A 290 1.61 -27.17 -12.26
N GLY A 291 2.45 -28.05 -11.71
CA GLY A 291 2.68 -28.19 -10.27
C GLY A 291 3.74 -27.27 -9.69
N PHE A 292 4.43 -26.44 -10.47
CA PHE A 292 5.59 -25.64 -10.06
C PHE A 292 6.69 -26.48 -9.37
N ASP A 293 7.26 -27.44 -10.10
CA ASP A 293 8.23 -28.41 -9.60
C ASP A 293 9.70 -27.94 -9.69
N PHE A 294 9.95 -26.79 -10.34
CA PHE A 294 11.24 -26.10 -10.26
C PHE A 294 11.10 -24.60 -9.96
N ALA A 295 12.21 -24.00 -9.54
CA ALA A 295 12.37 -22.56 -9.47
C ALA A 295 13.68 -22.13 -10.13
N ILE A 296 13.70 -20.94 -10.71
CA ILE A 296 14.90 -20.29 -11.23
C ILE A 296 15.24 -19.15 -10.28
N SER A 297 16.40 -19.24 -9.63
CA SER A 297 16.94 -18.10 -8.89
C SER A 297 17.64 -17.15 -9.83
N MET A 298 17.49 -15.85 -9.59
CA MET A 298 18.03 -14.81 -10.46
C MET A 298 18.51 -13.63 -9.62
N ARG A 299 19.49 -12.90 -10.17
CA ARG A 299 19.91 -11.58 -9.70
C ARG A 299 19.43 -10.52 -10.69
N TYR A 300 18.88 -9.43 -10.19
CA TYR A 300 18.40 -8.30 -10.99
C TYR A 300 18.99 -6.99 -10.50
N ASP A 301 19.68 -6.28 -11.39
CA ASP A 301 20.19 -4.93 -11.16
C ASP A 301 19.16 -3.92 -11.65
N ILE A 302 18.54 -3.20 -10.71
CA ILE A 302 17.45 -2.26 -10.99
C ILE A 302 17.97 -1.04 -11.78
N THR A 303 19.24 -0.67 -11.59
CA THR A 303 19.84 0.50 -12.22
C THR A 303 20.15 0.24 -13.70
N THR A 304 20.66 -0.95 -14.02
CA THR A 304 21.03 -1.33 -15.39
C THR A 304 19.95 -2.10 -16.14
N ASP A 305 18.87 -2.50 -15.46
CA ASP A 305 17.78 -3.35 -16.00
C ASP A 305 18.29 -4.73 -16.50
N ASP A 306 19.35 -5.23 -15.86
CA ASP A 306 20.04 -6.46 -16.22
C ASP A 306 19.69 -7.63 -15.30
N VAL A 307 19.60 -8.83 -15.88
CA VAL A 307 19.33 -10.08 -15.16
C VAL A 307 20.50 -11.03 -15.34
N SER A 308 21.06 -11.48 -14.22
CA SER A 308 22.27 -12.33 -14.16
C SER A 308 22.12 -13.45 -13.14
N ASP A 309 23.16 -14.28 -12.99
CA ASP A 309 23.26 -15.37 -12.00
C ASP A 309 22.07 -16.34 -12.03
N LEU A 310 21.62 -16.74 -13.22
CA LEU A 310 20.51 -17.67 -13.39
C LEU A 310 20.92 -19.07 -12.94
N SER A 311 20.11 -19.68 -12.06
CA SER A 311 20.30 -21.07 -11.65
C SER A 311 18.95 -21.79 -11.54
N LEU A 312 18.87 -22.98 -12.14
CA LEU A 312 17.69 -23.84 -12.09
C LEU A 312 17.75 -24.76 -10.86
N HIS A 313 16.73 -24.69 -10.02
CA HIS A 313 16.54 -25.55 -8.85
C HIS A 313 15.37 -26.49 -9.13
N ARG A 314 15.65 -27.78 -9.30
CA ARG A 314 14.64 -28.82 -9.55
C ARG A 314 14.11 -29.39 -8.24
N MET A 315 12.92 -29.99 -8.30
CA MET A 315 12.28 -30.65 -7.16
C MET A 315 12.09 -29.72 -5.95
N VAL A 316 11.62 -28.50 -6.20
CA VAL A 316 11.39 -27.49 -5.15
C VAL A 316 10.14 -27.77 -4.31
N ARG A 317 9.61 -28.99 -4.37
CA ARG A 317 8.53 -29.46 -3.51
C ARG A 317 8.96 -30.70 -2.76
N ASP A 318 8.61 -30.73 -1.48
CA ASP A 318 8.78 -31.92 -0.67
C ASP A 318 7.72 -32.98 -0.99
N ARG A 319 7.83 -34.15 -0.34
CA ARG A 319 6.89 -35.27 -0.52
C ARG A 319 5.45 -34.94 -0.10
N ARG A 320 5.22 -33.85 0.64
CA ARG A 320 3.90 -33.37 1.06
C ARG A 320 3.38 -32.26 0.14
N GLY A 321 4.13 -31.91 -0.90
CA GLY A 321 3.80 -30.84 -1.83
C GLY A 321 4.12 -29.43 -1.33
N SER A 322 4.82 -29.27 -0.20
CA SER A 322 5.23 -27.95 0.29
C SER A 322 6.44 -27.43 -0.45
N TYR A 323 6.48 -26.13 -0.74
CA TYR A 323 7.63 -25.52 -1.41
C TYR A 323 8.86 -25.49 -0.51
N GLN A 324 9.99 -25.93 -1.06
CA GLN A 324 11.33 -25.79 -0.49
C GLN A 324 12.20 -25.06 -1.51
N LEU A 325 12.19 -23.73 -1.41
CA LEU A 325 13.05 -22.89 -2.22
C LEU A 325 14.40 -22.75 -1.51
N PRO A 326 15.53 -22.81 -2.23
CA PRO A 326 16.82 -22.47 -1.67
C PRO A 326 16.82 -21.04 -1.14
N ASP A 327 17.55 -20.82 -0.05
CA ASP A 327 17.76 -19.47 0.45
C ASP A 327 18.48 -18.62 -0.59
N LEU A 328 18.02 -17.38 -0.73
CA LEU A 328 18.70 -16.38 -1.53
C LEU A 328 19.67 -15.61 -0.61
N PRO A 329 20.94 -15.44 -1.00
CA PRO A 329 21.88 -14.64 -0.21
C PRO A 329 21.35 -13.21 -0.16
N GLY A 330 21.33 -12.59 1.01
CA GLY A 330 20.75 -11.26 1.15
C GLY A 330 20.08 -11.02 2.49
N ARG A 331 19.49 -9.83 2.56
CA ARG A 331 18.60 -9.39 3.64
C ARG A 331 17.16 -9.39 3.15
#